data_AF-A0AA42YI49-F1
#
_entry.id   AF-A0AA42YI49-F1
#
_cell.length_a   1.000
_cell.length_b   1.000
_cell.length_c   1.000
_cell.angle_alpha   90.00
_cell.angle_beta   90.00
_cell.angle_gamma   90.00
#
_symmetry.space_group_name_H-M   'P 1'
#
loop_
_entity.id
_entity.type
_entity.pdbx_description
1 polymer ?
#
loop_
_entity_poly.entity_id
_entity_poly.type
_entity_poly.pdbx_seq_one_letter_code
_entity_poly.pdbx_strand_id
1 'polypeptide(L)'
;MTMQNTLAAQLGFAKSVLHANVEGLGHEDSLTPLEPGGNNLNWVVGHLISAYDNLLSALGGEPVWSAEQGAPYKRGSDPVTAENAVAFDRLLSDFGTAHDRVLARLAAMSAEELAAPAPGSPTGNPNETLGSLAAVTVLHQAYHVGQTGLLRRVCGRAGAIR
;
A
#
# COMPACT_ATOMS: atom_id res chain seq x y z
N MET A 1 6.55 -23.13 -8.59
CA MET A 1 6.56 -21.73 -8.13
C MET A 1 6.07 -21.74 -6.69
N THR A 2 6.82 -21.18 -5.75
CA THR A 2 6.38 -21.09 -4.34
C THR A 2 5.35 -20.00 -4.17
N MET A 3 4.56 -20.03 -3.08
CA MET A 3 3.62 -18.97 -2.75
C MET A 3 4.31 -17.61 -2.68
N GLN A 4 5.48 -17.54 -2.04
CA GLN A 4 6.31 -16.34 -1.93
C GLN A 4 6.60 -15.72 -3.30
N ASN A 5 6.99 -16.54 -4.28
CA ASN A 5 7.32 -16.05 -5.63
C ASN A 5 6.07 -15.48 -6.33
N THR A 6 4.91 -16.09 -6.13
CA THR A 6 3.64 -15.58 -6.67
C THR A 6 3.26 -14.25 -6.02
N LEU A 7 3.31 -14.15 -4.69
CA LEU A 7 3.01 -12.92 -3.96
C LEU A 7 3.98 -11.80 -4.35
N ALA A 8 5.29 -12.10 -4.44
CA ALA A 8 6.31 -11.15 -4.85
C ALA A 8 6.08 -10.62 -6.28
N ALA A 9 5.73 -11.49 -7.22
CA ALA A 9 5.43 -11.09 -8.59
C ALA A 9 4.20 -10.16 -8.65
N GLN A 10 3.14 -10.47 -7.88
CA GLN A 10 1.92 -9.65 -7.83
C GLN A 10 2.17 -8.30 -7.17
N LEU A 11 2.93 -8.25 -6.08
CA LEU A 11 3.35 -6.99 -5.46
C LEU A 11 4.20 -6.16 -6.42
N GLY A 12 5.15 -6.79 -7.13
CA GLY A 12 5.98 -6.11 -8.12
C GLY A 12 5.13 -5.49 -9.24
N PHE A 13 4.11 -6.21 -9.71
CA PHE A 13 3.13 -5.66 -10.63
C PHE A 13 2.36 -4.48 -10.02
N ALA A 14 1.87 -4.59 -8.78
CA ALA A 14 1.19 -3.49 -8.10
C ALA A 14 2.07 -2.21 -7.99
N LYS A 15 3.37 -2.37 -7.67
CA LYS A 15 4.34 -1.25 -7.67
C LYS A 15 4.47 -0.61 -9.05
N SER A 16 4.54 -1.40 -10.12
CA SER A 16 4.59 -0.87 -11.49
C SER A 16 3.31 -0.10 -11.88
N VAL A 17 2.14 -0.58 -11.47
CA VAL A 17 0.85 0.10 -11.69
C VAL A 17 0.80 1.43 -10.97
N LEU A 18 1.24 1.49 -9.70
CA LEU A 18 1.36 2.74 -8.97
C LEU A 18 2.27 3.72 -9.71
N HIS A 19 3.50 3.30 -10.03
CA HIS A 19 4.49 4.15 -10.70
C HIS A 19 3.96 4.73 -12.02
N ALA A 20 3.34 3.91 -12.87
CA ALA A 20 2.76 4.37 -14.13
C ALA A 20 1.66 5.42 -13.90
N ASN A 21 0.82 5.24 -12.88
CA ASN A 21 -0.28 6.17 -12.61
C ASN A 21 0.16 7.48 -11.93
N VAL A 22 1.27 7.48 -11.19
CA VAL A 22 1.78 8.70 -10.52
C VAL A 22 2.84 9.45 -11.33
N GLU A 23 3.31 8.88 -12.45
CA GLU A 23 4.31 9.52 -13.30
C GLU A 23 3.86 10.92 -13.78
N GLY A 24 4.69 11.93 -13.51
CA GLY A 24 4.41 13.32 -13.87
C GLY A 24 3.38 14.03 -12.99
N LEU A 25 2.97 13.44 -11.86
CA LEU A 25 2.14 14.09 -10.85
C LEU A 25 3.01 14.70 -9.74
N GLY A 26 2.72 15.96 -9.39
CA GLY A 26 3.37 16.68 -8.30
C GLY A 26 2.65 16.57 -6.96
N HIS A 27 3.16 17.27 -5.95
CA HIS A 27 2.53 17.31 -4.63
C HIS A 27 1.13 17.96 -4.68
N GLU A 28 0.97 19.07 -5.40
CA GLU A 28 -0.33 19.72 -5.57
C GLU A 28 -1.34 18.80 -6.27
N ASP A 29 -0.93 18.10 -7.34
CA ASP A 29 -1.76 17.08 -7.99
C ASP A 29 -2.22 16.02 -6.97
N SER A 30 -1.31 15.57 -6.10
CA SER A 30 -1.60 14.52 -5.11
C SER A 30 -2.70 14.90 -4.10
N LEU A 31 -2.92 16.20 -3.90
CA LEU A 31 -3.92 16.75 -2.98
C LEU A 31 -5.25 17.10 -3.67
N THR A 32 -5.36 16.88 -4.98
CA THR A 32 -6.60 17.13 -5.73
C THR A 32 -7.75 16.33 -5.12
N PRO A 33 -8.85 16.97 -4.70
CA PRO A 33 -9.96 16.29 -4.06
C PRO A 33 -10.72 15.40 -5.06
N LEU A 34 -11.30 14.32 -4.55
CA LEU A 34 -12.27 13.50 -5.28
C LEU A 34 -13.68 13.94 -4.87
N GLU A 35 -14.47 14.46 -5.82
CA GLU A 35 -15.83 14.97 -5.57
C GLU A 35 -16.92 13.92 -5.92
N PRO A 36 -18.01 13.78 -5.14
CA PRO A 36 -18.36 14.53 -3.91
C PRO A 36 -17.72 13.95 -2.64
N GLY A 37 -16.72 13.08 -2.76
CA GLY A 37 -16.00 12.52 -1.63
C GLY A 37 -15.02 11.41 -2.02
N GLY A 38 -14.19 11.03 -1.05
CA GLY A 38 -13.15 10.02 -1.19
C GLY A 38 -11.77 10.58 -0.91
N ASN A 39 -10.79 9.68 -0.94
CA ASN A 39 -9.42 10.03 -0.57
C ASN A 39 -8.65 10.52 -1.81
N ASN A 40 -7.88 11.60 -1.63
CA ASN A 40 -6.95 12.07 -2.65
C ASN A 40 -5.77 11.10 -2.81
N LEU A 41 -4.96 11.34 -3.84
CA LEU A 41 -3.84 10.47 -4.18
C LEU A 41 -2.78 10.42 -3.07
N ASN A 42 -2.54 11.53 -2.37
CA ASN A 42 -1.63 11.59 -1.22
C ASN A 42 -2.06 10.59 -0.14
N TRP A 43 -3.34 10.63 0.24
CA TRP A 43 -3.91 9.70 1.21
C TRP A 43 -3.78 8.26 0.73
N VAL A 44 -4.11 7.97 -0.54
CA VAL A 44 -4.06 6.60 -1.07
C VAL A 44 -2.64 6.03 -1.00
N VAL A 45 -1.61 6.79 -1.38
CA VAL A 45 -0.23 6.30 -1.30
C VAL A 45 0.21 6.09 0.15
N GLY A 46 -0.11 7.01 1.06
CA GLY A 46 0.18 6.82 2.49
C GLY A 46 -0.58 5.64 3.12
N HIS A 47 -1.80 5.36 2.64
CA HIS A 47 -2.58 4.20 3.07
C HIS A 47 -1.93 2.88 2.63
N LEU A 48 -1.35 2.85 1.42
CA LEU A 48 -0.61 1.69 0.92
C LEU A 48 0.66 1.42 1.76
N ILE A 49 1.38 2.46 2.18
CA ILE A 49 2.54 2.35 3.08
C ILE A 49 2.09 1.78 4.43
N SER A 50 1.02 2.35 5.00
CA SER A 50 0.47 1.90 6.28
C SER A 50 0.04 0.43 6.24
N ALA A 51 -0.49 -0.04 5.11
CA ALA A 51 -0.82 -1.45 4.92
C ALA A 51 0.42 -2.36 4.85
N TYR A 52 1.51 -1.92 4.20
CA TYR A 52 2.78 -2.64 4.23
C TYR A 52 3.40 -2.65 5.63
N ASP A 53 3.35 -1.56 6.37
CA ASP A 53 3.90 -1.48 7.73
C ASP A 53 3.16 -2.40 8.71
N ASN A 54 1.84 -2.51 8.56
CA ASN A 54 1.05 -3.49 9.31
C ASN A 54 1.44 -4.93 8.95
N LEU A 55 1.65 -5.22 7.65
CA LEU A 55 2.12 -6.54 7.23
C LEU A 55 3.53 -6.81 7.76
N LEU A 56 4.47 -5.87 7.64
CA LEU A 56 5.83 -6.00 8.17
C LEU A 56 5.81 -6.33 9.66
N SER A 57 5.02 -5.60 10.44
CA SER A 57 4.84 -5.86 11.87
C SER A 57 4.35 -7.29 12.13
N ALA A 58 3.37 -7.78 11.37
CA ALA A 58 2.86 -9.14 11.49
C ALA A 58 3.88 -10.22 11.08
N LEU A 59 4.74 -9.93 10.09
CA LEU A 59 5.80 -10.82 9.63
C LEU A 59 7.09 -10.73 10.48
N GLY A 60 7.12 -9.89 11.52
CA GLY A 60 8.29 -9.64 12.36
C GLY A 60 9.38 -8.78 11.69
N GLY A 61 9.05 -8.03 10.65
CA GLY A 61 9.90 -7.04 10.00
C GLY A 61 9.77 -5.64 10.61
N GLU A 62 10.60 -4.71 10.13
CA GLU A 62 10.64 -3.32 10.60
C GLU A 62 9.80 -2.38 9.70
N PRO A 63 8.73 -1.75 10.24
CA PRO A 63 7.96 -0.73 9.54
C PRO A 63 8.80 0.47 9.08
N VAL A 64 8.36 1.14 8.02
CA VAL A 64 8.95 2.40 7.54
C VAL A 64 8.46 3.57 8.38
N TRP A 65 7.17 3.58 8.74
CA TRP A 65 6.57 4.61 9.58
C TRP A 65 6.29 4.14 10.99
N SER A 66 6.35 5.09 11.92
CA SER A 66 5.75 4.91 13.24
C SER A 66 4.23 4.89 13.15
N ALA A 67 3.57 4.36 14.18
CA ALA A 67 2.12 4.35 14.28
C ALA A 67 1.49 5.76 14.23
N GLU A 68 2.25 6.77 14.69
CA GLU A 68 1.85 8.18 14.72
C GLU A 68 1.97 8.81 13.33
N GLN A 69 3.05 8.53 12.60
CA GLN A 69 3.21 8.95 11.21
C GLN A 69 2.13 8.37 10.28
N GLY A 70 1.75 7.10 10.49
CA GLY A 70 0.71 6.44 9.70
C GLY A 70 -0.73 6.81 10.10
N ALA A 71 -0.95 7.47 11.24
CA ALA A 71 -2.29 7.74 11.75
C ALA A 71 -3.21 8.51 10.79
N PRO A 72 -2.76 9.57 10.08
CA PRO A 72 -3.58 10.30 9.11
C PRO A 72 -3.98 9.50 7.87
N TYR A 73 -3.39 8.32 7.67
CA TYR A 73 -3.55 7.47 6.49
C TYR A 73 -4.34 6.18 6.78
N LYS A 74 -4.88 6.06 8.00
CA LYS A 74 -5.70 4.92 8.41
C LYS A 74 -7.12 5.03 7.85
N ARG A 75 -7.75 3.88 7.63
CA ARG A 75 -9.17 3.82 7.25
C ARG A 75 -10.00 4.59 8.28
N GLY A 76 -10.84 5.52 7.79
CA GLY A 76 -11.70 6.34 8.63
C GLY A 76 -11.00 7.51 9.33
N SER A 77 -9.75 7.81 8.98
CA SER A 77 -9.09 9.05 9.39
C SER A 77 -9.81 10.27 8.80
N ASP A 78 -9.50 11.43 9.38
CA ASP A 78 -9.83 12.71 8.75
C ASP A 78 -9.13 12.85 7.39
N PRO A 79 -9.66 13.72 6.50
CA PRO A 79 -9.06 13.97 5.20
C PRO A 79 -7.60 14.43 5.30
N VAL A 80 -6.78 13.98 4.35
CA VAL A 80 -5.43 14.53 4.17
C VAL A 80 -5.51 15.81 3.35
N THR A 81 -5.00 16.89 3.92
CA THR A 81 -4.96 18.24 3.37
C THR A 81 -3.53 18.75 3.30
N ALA A 82 -3.30 19.96 2.77
CA ALA A 82 -1.96 20.53 2.68
C ALA A 82 -1.27 20.67 4.06
N GLU A 83 -2.04 20.80 5.14
CA GLU A 83 -1.54 20.99 6.50
C GLU A 83 -0.98 19.71 7.13
N ASN A 84 -1.49 18.53 6.75
CA ASN A 84 -1.11 17.25 7.36
C ASN A 84 -0.49 16.25 6.37
N ALA A 85 -0.45 16.59 5.08
CA ALA A 85 0.10 15.72 4.06
C ALA A 85 1.62 15.57 4.17
N VAL A 86 2.08 14.33 4.00
CA VAL A 86 3.47 14.06 3.69
C VAL A 86 3.77 14.51 2.25
N ALA A 87 4.95 15.09 2.04
CA ALA A 87 5.44 15.45 0.72
C ALA A 87 5.36 14.25 -0.24
N PHE A 88 4.89 14.48 -1.47
CA PHE A 88 4.50 13.38 -2.35
C PHE A 88 5.70 12.55 -2.83
N ASP A 89 6.84 13.19 -3.06
CA ASP A 89 8.11 12.53 -3.36
C ASP A 89 8.58 11.63 -2.20
N ARG A 90 8.46 12.10 -0.95
CA ARG A 90 8.73 11.31 0.24
C ARG A 90 7.79 10.10 0.33
N LEU A 91 6.49 10.27 0.04
CA LEU A 91 5.55 9.14 0.01
C LEU A 91 5.98 8.07 -1.00
N LEU A 92 6.39 8.45 -2.20
CA LEU A 92 6.83 7.49 -3.21
C LEU A 92 8.12 6.76 -2.79
N SER A 93 9.06 7.48 -2.16
CA SER A 93 10.28 6.89 -1.58
C SER A 93 9.98 5.91 -0.45
N ASP A 94 9.12 6.31 0.49
CA ASP A 94 8.72 5.50 1.64
C ASP A 94 7.93 4.26 1.20
N PHE A 95 7.05 4.39 0.20
CA PHE A 95 6.36 3.25 -0.44
C PHE A 95 7.36 2.27 -1.08
N GLY A 96 8.35 2.79 -1.82
CA GLY A 96 9.41 1.96 -2.41
C GLY A 96 10.16 1.17 -1.33
N THR A 97 10.51 1.83 -0.23
CA THR A 97 11.20 1.21 0.92
C THR A 97 10.34 0.14 1.59
N ALA A 98 9.07 0.44 1.88
CA ALA A 98 8.15 -0.50 2.52
C ALA A 98 7.92 -1.74 1.65
N HIS A 99 7.74 -1.53 0.34
CA HIS A 99 7.61 -2.60 -0.64
C HIS A 99 8.84 -3.53 -0.65
N ASP A 100 10.04 -2.96 -0.74
CA ASP A 100 11.27 -3.75 -0.81
C ASP A 100 11.50 -4.54 0.48
N ARG A 101 11.18 -3.96 1.64
CA ARG A 101 11.22 -4.66 2.94
C ARG A 101 10.22 -5.82 3.00
N VAL A 102 9.00 -5.64 2.50
CA VAL A 102 7.99 -6.71 2.45
C VAL A 102 8.47 -7.86 1.57
N LEU A 103 9.01 -7.57 0.37
CA LEU A 103 9.55 -8.58 -0.52
C LEU A 103 10.70 -9.35 0.13
N ALA A 104 11.64 -8.65 0.75
CA ALA A 104 12.76 -9.26 1.45
C ALA A 104 12.28 -10.15 2.59
N ARG A 105 11.29 -9.71 3.38
CA ARG A 105 10.76 -10.51 4.48
C ARG A 105 10.05 -11.76 3.99
N LEU A 106 9.16 -11.64 3.00
CA LEU A 106 8.46 -12.79 2.40
C LEU A 106 9.43 -13.81 1.81
N ALA A 107 10.48 -13.36 1.11
CA ALA A 107 11.50 -14.24 0.54
C ALA A 107 12.29 -15.03 1.59
N ALA A 108 12.48 -14.46 2.78
CA ALA A 108 13.19 -15.08 3.88
C ALA A 108 12.32 -16.00 4.76
N MET A 109 11.01 -16.10 4.51
CA MET A 109 10.11 -16.95 5.31
C MET A 109 10.01 -18.36 4.72
N SER A 110 10.09 -19.33 5.61
CA SER A 110 9.78 -20.74 5.35
C SER A 110 8.27 -20.96 5.17
N ALA A 111 7.91 -22.12 4.62
CA ALA A 111 6.50 -22.53 4.50
C ALA A 111 5.85 -22.73 5.88
N GLU A 112 6.61 -23.17 6.89
CA GLU A 112 6.12 -23.36 8.26
C GLU A 112 5.81 -22.01 8.92
N GLU A 113 6.70 -21.02 8.80
CA GLU A 113 6.43 -19.65 9.30
C GLU A 113 5.19 -19.04 8.62
N LEU A 114 5.03 -19.22 7.30
CA LEU A 114 3.84 -18.71 6.60
C LEU A 114 2.54 -19.40 7.02
N ALA A 115 2.61 -20.65 7.50
CA ALA A 115 1.47 -21.39 8.02
C ALA A 115 1.13 -21.04 9.47
N ALA A 116 1.99 -20.28 10.17
CA ALA A 116 1.74 -19.86 11.55
C ALA A 116 0.55 -18.90 11.64
N PRO A 117 -0.18 -18.88 12.78
CA PRO A 117 -1.30 -17.97 12.99
C PRO A 117 -0.90 -16.50 12.83
N ALA A 118 -1.73 -15.72 12.15
CA ALA A 118 -1.59 -14.27 12.07
C ALA A 118 -2.11 -13.59 13.35
N PRO A 119 -1.57 -12.41 13.72
CA PRO A 119 -2.03 -11.67 14.89
C PRO A 119 -3.45 -11.09 14.76
N GLY A 120 -4.03 -11.11 13.56
CA GLY A 120 -5.39 -10.66 13.31
C GLY A 120 -5.83 -10.99 11.87
N SER A 121 -7.13 -10.94 11.61
CA SER A 121 -7.71 -11.19 10.30
C SER A 121 -8.53 -10.00 9.80
N PRO A 122 -8.11 -9.32 8.72
CA PRO A 122 -8.91 -8.27 8.09
C PRO A 122 -10.15 -8.81 7.36
N THR A 123 -10.24 -10.14 7.15
CA THR A 123 -11.36 -10.80 6.47
C THR A 123 -12.32 -11.51 7.44
N GLY A 124 -12.01 -11.52 8.73
CA GLY A 124 -12.77 -12.28 9.74
C GLY A 124 -12.53 -13.78 9.68
N ASN A 125 -11.47 -14.24 9.00
CA ASN A 125 -11.07 -15.64 8.97
C ASN A 125 -10.52 -16.06 10.34
N PRO A 126 -11.14 -17.05 11.02
CA PRO A 126 -10.68 -17.52 12.34
C PRO A 126 -9.36 -18.28 12.29
N ASN A 127 -8.96 -18.77 11.11
CA ASN A 127 -7.72 -19.53 10.89
C ASN A 127 -6.75 -18.74 9.99
N GLU A 128 -6.72 -17.41 10.14
CA GLU A 128 -5.80 -16.57 9.37
C GLU A 128 -4.35 -16.95 9.70
N THR A 129 -3.56 -17.19 8.65
CA THR A 129 -2.12 -17.43 8.73
C THR A 129 -1.35 -16.21 8.22
N LEU A 130 -0.05 -16.14 8.51
CA LEU A 130 0.80 -15.08 7.95
C LEU A 130 0.78 -15.08 6.41
N GLY A 131 0.71 -16.26 5.80
CA GLY A 131 0.58 -16.41 4.35
C GLY A 131 -0.76 -15.92 3.79
N SER A 132 -1.89 -16.25 4.45
CA SER A 132 -3.20 -15.74 4.00
C SER A 132 -3.34 -14.24 4.24
N LEU A 133 -2.79 -13.72 5.34
CA LEU A 133 -2.73 -12.28 5.60
C LEU A 133 -1.93 -11.57 4.51
N ALA A 134 -0.76 -12.08 4.15
CA ALA A 134 0.04 -11.53 3.06
C ALA A 134 -0.73 -11.55 1.73
N ALA A 135 -1.44 -12.63 1.42
CA ALA A 135 -2.28 -12.72 0.22
C ALA A 135 -3.41 -11.67 0.21
N VAL A 136 -4.07 -11.45 1.35
CA VAL A 136 -5.07 -10.37 1.49
C VAL A 136 -4.42 -9.00 1.31
N THR A 137 -3.22 -8.78 1.84
CA THR A 137 -2.47 -7.54 1.60
C THR A 137 -2.16 -7.34 0.11
N VAL A 138 -1.80 -8.38 -0.64
CA VAL A 138 -1.60 -8.26 -2.10
C VAL A 138 -2.89 -7.77 -2.79
N LEU A 139 -4.04 -8.36 -2.45
CA LEU A 139 -5.32 -7.93 -3.01
C LEU A 139 -5.64 -6.47 -2.63
N HIS A 140 -5.40 -6.09 -1.38
CA HIS A 140 -5.57 -4.72 -0.89
C HIS A 140 -4.70 -3.72 -1.68
N GLN A 141 -3.43 -4.04 -1.88
CA GLN A 141 -2.50 -3.21 -2.66
C GLN A 141 -3.01 -3.09 -4.10
N ALA A 142 -3.36 -4.20 -4.76
CA ALA A 142 -3.89 -4.22 -6.13
C ALA A 142 -5.16 -3.36 -6.28
N TYR A 143 -6.09 -3.46 -5.33
CA TYR A 143 -7.31 -2.66 -5.30
C TYR A 143 -7.01 -1.15 -5.24
N HIS A 144 -6.14 -0.73 -4.32
CA HIS A 144 -5.84 0.69 -4.13
C HIS A 144 -4.91 1.27 -5.22
N VAL A 145 -3.94 0.52 -5.75
CA VAL A 145 -3.18 1.01 -6.91
C VAL A 145 -4.07 1.14 -8.15
N GLY A 146 -5.14 0.36 -8.28
CA GLY A 146 -6.16 0.57 -9.31
C GLY A 146 -6.86 1.93 -9.19
N GLN A 147 -7.15 2.40 -7.97
CA GLN A 147 -7.76 3.71 -7.72
C GLN A 147 -6.87 4.86 -8.20
N THR A 148 -5.55 4.71 -8.16
CA THR A 148 -4.61 5.75 -8.61
C THR A 148 -4.77 6.07 -10.10
N GLY A 149 -5.23 5.13 -10.92
CA GLY A 149 -5.52 5.38 -12.33
C GLY A 149 -6.73 6.29 -12.55
N LEU A 150 -7.71 6.27 -11.64
CA LEU A 150 -8.83 7.23 -11.64
C LEU A 150 -8.37 8.59 -11.12
N LEU A 151 -7.61 8.61 -10.02
CA LEU A 151 -7.09 9.85 -9.43
C LEU A 151 -6.16 10.61 -10.38
N ARG A 152 -5.36 9.89 -11.18
CA ARG A 152 -4.59 10.46 -12.29
C ARG A 152 -5.47 11.28 -13.26
N ARG A 153 -6.66 10.77 -13.59
CA ARG A 153 -7.61 11.46 -14.49
C ARG A 153 -8.28 12.65 -13.82
N VAL A 154 -8.56 12.54 -12.52
CA VAL A 154 -9.05 13.66 -11.71
C VAL A 154 -8.05 14.83 -11.73
N CYS A 155 -6.75 14.54 -11.75
CA CYS A 155 -5.68 15.54 -11.95
C CYS A 155 -5.53 16.01 -13.42
N GLY A 156 -6.50 15.70 -14.30
CA GLY A 156 -6.48 16.12 -15.70
C GLY A 156 -5.48 15.38 -16.61
N ARG A 157 -4.85 14.30 -16.15
CA ARG A 157 -3.92 13.51 -16.98
C ARG A 157 -4.65 12.40 -17.73
N ALA A 158 -4.11 12.02 -18.89
CA ALA A 158 -4.56 10.84 -19.60
C ALA A 158 -4.27 9.55 -18.81
N GLY A 159 -5.08 8.51 -19.00
CA GLY A 159 -4.82 7.19 -18.43
C GLY A 159 -3.48 6.63 -18.89
N ALA A 160 -2.65 6.20 -17.93
CA ALA A 160 -1.32 5.65 -18.17
C ALA A 160 -1.38 4.19 -18.66
N ILE A 161 -2.34 3.41 -18.17
CA ILE A 161 -2.58 2.01 -18.55
C ILE A 161 -3.87 1.97 -19.37
N ARG A 162 -3.80 1.35 -20.56
CA ARG A 162 -4.88 1.29 -21.56
C ARG A 162 -5.10 -0.13 -22.03
#